data_AF-A0AAW9SA12-F1
#
_entry.id   AF-A0AAW9SA12-F1
#
_cell.length_a   1.000
_cell.length_b   1.000
_cell.length_c   1.000
_cell.angle_alpha   90.00
_cell.angle_beta   90.00
_cell.angle_gamma   90.00
#
_symmetry.space_group_name_H-M   'P 1'
#
loop_
_entity.id
_entity.type
_entity.pdbx_description
1 polymer ?
#
loop_
_entity_poly.entity_id
_entity_poly.type
_entity_poly.pdbx_seq_one_letter_code
_entity_poly.pdbx_strand_id
1 'polypeptide(L)'
;METVITRTAYKLTIKFQDGSDIPKRLKEKDRNTKSNLDSKVEQTFQRHVQAWTDTINSILRHVSNNEQAWRFIRINPKVDDLTIDSVTLCKDFLAFNDLLVQRRDIDNCSADELGKLCMLFTAFQREIENHIKKESI
;
A
#
# COMPACT_ATOMS: atom_id res chain seq x y z
N MET A 1 -16.39 -7.95 1.45
CA MET A 1 -15.07 -7.81 0.79
C MET A 1 -14.80 -6.35 0.46
N GLU A 2 -15.76 -5.66 -0.15
CA GLU A 2 -15.76 -4.20 -0.39
C GLU A 2 -15.40 -3.38 0.86
N THR A 3 -15.97 -3.72 2.02
CA THR A 3 -15.66 -3.06 3.31
C THR A 3 -14.20 -3.23 3.78
N VAL A 4 -13.55 -4.36 3.45
CA VAL A 4 -12.14 -4.61 3.81
C VAL A 4 -11.22 -3.83 2.88
N ILE A 5 -11.55 -3.79 1.59
CA ILE A 5 -10.80 -3.03 0.58
C ILE A 5 -10.87 -1.54 0.90
N THR A 6 -12.06 -0.96 1.05
CA THR A 6 -12.24 0.47 1.37
C THR A 6 -11.53 0.83 2.68
N ARG A 7 -11.67 0.00 3.72
CA ARG A 7 -10.97 0.23 5.00
C ARG A 7 -9.44 0.19 4.83
N THR A 8 -8.92 -0.68 3.98
CA THR A 8 -7.49 -0.78 3.74
C THR A 8 -7.00 0.40 2.90
N ALA A 9 -7.72 0.77 1.84
CA ALA A 9 -7.46 1.95 1.04
C ALA A 9 -7.42 3.22 1.89
N TYR A 10 -8.35 3.34 2.84
CA TYR A 10 -8.38 4.43 3.81
C TYR A 10 -7.10 4.48 4.66
N LYS A 11 -6.65 3.34 5.19
CA LYS A 11 -5.40 3.25 5.95
C LYS A 11 -4.19 3.58 5.10
N LEU A 12 -4.13 3.10 3.86
CA LEU A 12 -3.05 3.39 2.93
C LEU A 12 -3.00 4.87 2.57
N THR A 13 -4.17 5.49 2.37
CA THR A 13 -4.28 6.94 2.15
C THR A 13 -3.69 7.70 3.33
N ILE A 14 -4.08 7.37 4.56
CA ILE A 14 -3.51 8.01 5.76
C ILE A 14 -2.00 7.77 5.87
N LYS A 15 -1.53 6.56 5.54
CA LYS A 15 -0.11 6.19 5.66
C LYS A 15 0.80 6.92 4.67
N PHE A 16 0.30 7.17 3.46
CA PHE A 16 1.12 7.60 2.33
C PHE A 16 0.85 9.03 1.85
N GLN A 17 -0.27 9.64 2.26
CA GLN A 17 -0.58 11.01 1.91
C GLN A 17 0.21 11.99 2.78
N ASP A 18 0.53 13.16 2.22
CA ASP A 18 1.03 14.29 3.00
C ASP A 18 0.02 14.65 4.10
N GLY A 19 0.56 14.98 5.27
CA GLY A 19 -0.19 15.51 6.39
C GLY A 19 -1.12 16.65 5.93
N SER A 20 -0.73 17.57 5.06
CA SER A 20 -1.61 18.69 4.64
C SER A 20 -2.95 18.26 4.07
N ASP A 21 -2.99 17.13 3.36
CA ASP A 21 -4.17 16.66 2.61
C ASP A 21 -5.04 15.69 3.41
N ILE A 22 -4.62 15.35 4.63
CA ILE A 22 -5.43 14.55 5.55
C ILE A 22 -6.44 15.49 6.25
N PRO A 23 -7.76 15.19 6.21
CA PRO A 23 -8.78 15.96 6.91
C PRO A 23 -8.46 16.11 8.41
N LYS A 24 -8.65 17.31 8.96
CA LYS A 24 -8.33 17.63 10.37
C LYS A 24 -8.97 16.67 11.37
N ARG A 25 -10.21 16.24 11.10
CA ARG A 25 -10.96 15.25 11.88
C ARG A 25 -10.24 13.90 12.07
N LEU A 26 -9.24 13.61 11.24
CA LEU A 26 -8.43 12.38 11.30
C LEU A 26 -7.07 12.59 11.97
N LYS A 27 -6.63 13.83 12.09
CA LYS A 27 -5.38 14.20 12.77
C LYS A 27 -5.62 14.44 14.26
N GLU A 28 -6.74 15.07 14.59
CA GLU A 28 -7.06 15.48 15.94
C GLU A 28 -7.81 14.34 16.67
N LYS A 29 -7.42 14.07 17.92
CA LYS A 29 -8.14 13.13 18.81
C LYS A 29 -9.51 13.66 19.24
N ASP A 30 -9.85 14.90 18.89
CA ASP A 30 -11.12 15.52 19.23
C ASP A 30 -12.25 15.03 18.32
N ARG A 31 -13.17 14.28 18.92
CA ARG A 31 -14.33 13.68 18.24
C ARG A 31 -15.41 14.71 17.82
N ASN A 32 -15.23 15.99 18.16
CA ASN A 32 -16.24 17.03 18.00
C ASN A 32 -16.05 17.93 16.76
N THR A 33 -14.99 17.71 15.97
CA THR A 33 -14.77 18.50 14.74
C THR A 33 -15.76 18.04 13.67
N LYS A 34 -16.84 18.81 13.46
CA LYS A 34 -17.83 18.57 12.40
C LYS A 34 -17.11 18.48 11.05
N SER A 35 -17.32 17.38 10.33
CA SER A 35 -16.75 17.19 8.99
C SER A 35 -17.49 18.05 7.98
N ASN A 36 -16.80 19.00 7.35
CA ASN A 36 -17.30 19.61 6.11
C ASN A 36 -16.90 18.72 4.93
N LEU A 37 -17.84 17.88 4.50
CA LEU A 37 -17.63 16.91 3.42
C LEU A 37 -17.39 17.59 2.05
N ASP A 38 -17.85 18.83 1.89
CA ASP A 38 -17.67 19.63 0.68
C ASP A 38 -16.35 20.42 0.67
N SER A 39 -15.55 20.31 1.74
CA SER A 39 -14.23 20.93 1.74
C SER A 39 -13.34 20.32 0.66
N LYS A 40 -12.55 21.16 0.00
CA LYS A 40 -11.57 20.73 -1.03
C LYS A 40 -10.63 19.63 -0.50
N VAL A 41 -10.27 19.70 0.78
CA VAL A 41 -9.42 18.70 1.45
C VAL A 41 -10.13 17.36 1.56
N GLU A 42 -11.39 17.32 2.02
CA GLU A 42 -12.14 16.07 2.12
C GLU A 42 -12.37 15.44 0.73
N GLN A 43 -12.75 16.23 -0.27
CA GLN A 43 -12.92 15.72 -1.64
C GLN A 43 -11.62 15.15 -2.20
N THR A 44 -10.49 15.82 -1.97
CA THR A 44 -9.17 15.35 -2.41
C THR A 44 -8.81 14.05 -1.69
N PHE A 45 -9.01 13.98 -0.38
CA PHE A 45 -8.80 12.77 0.40
C PHE A 45 -9.65 11.60 -0.12
N GLN A 46 -10.94 11.81 -0.42
CA GLN A 46 -11.80 10.76 -0.98
C GLN A 46 -11.33 10.29 -2.36
N ARG A 47 -10.80 11.17 -3.20
CA ARG A 47 -10.17 10.76 -4.48
C ARG A 47 -8.96 9.86 -4.25
N HIS A 48 -8.13 10.17 -3.25
CA HIS A 48 -7.00 9.29 -2.90
C HIS A 48 -7.47 7.93 -2.36
N VAL A 49 -8.52 7.90 -1.53
CA VAL A 49 -9.11 6.65 -1.06
C VAL A 49 -9.64 5.81 -2.24
N GLN A 50 -10.31 6.44 -3.20
CA GLN A 50 -10.79 5.74 -4.39
C GLN A 50 -9.64 5.20 -5.22
N ALA A 51 -8.62 6.01 -5.49
CA ALA A 51 -7.46 5.58 -6.25
C ALA A 51 -6.70 4.41 -5.58
N TRP A 52 -6.61 4.40 -4.25
CA TRP A 52 -6.09 3.25 -3.50
C TRP A 52 -7.00 2.03 -3.58
N THR A 53 -8.32 2.22 -3.58
CA THR A 53 -9.30 1.15 -3.79
C THR A 53 -9.10 0.48 -5.15
N ASP A 54 -8.92 1.28 -6.20
CA ASP A 54 -8.68 0.79 -7.55
C ASP A 54 -7.35 0.04 -7.65
N THR A 55 -6.29 0.57 -7.01
CA THR A 55 -4.98 -0.11 -6.95
C THR A 55 -5.06 -1.45 -6.21
N ILE A 56 -5.76 -1.52 -5.07
CA ILE A 56 -5.97 -2.78 -4.35
C ILE A 56 -6.70 -3.79 -5.24
N ASN A 57 -7.77 -3.35 -5.91
CA ASN A 57 -8.51 -4.21 -6.82
C ASN A 57 -7.63 -4.70 -7.98
N SER A 58 -6.74 -3.84 -8.50
CA SER A 58 -5.77 -4.24 -9.52
C SER A 58 -4.82 -5.33 -8.99
N ILE A 59 -4.20 -5.14 -7.83
CA ILE A 59 -3.31 -6.15 -7.21
C ILE A 59 -4.06 -7.48 -7.05
N LEU A 60 -5.28 -7.46 -6.52
CA LEU A 60 -6.08 -8.68 -6.30
C LEU A 60 -6.49 -9.39 -7.61
N ARG A 61 -6.55 -8.67 -8.74
CA ARG A 61 -6.82 -9.25 -10.06
C ARG A 61 -5.59 -9.86 -10.70
N HIS A 62 -4.42 -9.25 -10.49
CA HIS A 62 -3.18 -9.62 -11.17
C HIS A 62 -2.31 -10.59 -10.38
N VAL A 63 -2.54 -10.75 -9.07
CA VAL A 63 -1.83 -11.73 -8.24
C VAL A 63 -2.73 -12.95 -8.02
N SER A 64 -2.33 -14.10 -8.58
CA SER A 64 -3.13 -15.33 -8.49
C SER A 64 -3.29 -15.86 -7.06
N ASN A 65 -2.28 -15.66 -6.21
CA ASN A 65 -2.35 -16.02 -4.80
C ASN A 65 -2.93 -14.87 -3.97
N ASN A 66 -4.20 -14.99 -3.59
CA ASN A 66 -4.91 -13.98 -2.81
C ASN A 66 -4.22 -13.65 -1.46
N GLU A 67 -3.64 -14.65 -0.78
CA GLU A 67 -2.92 -14.40 0.47
C GLU A 67 -1.68 -13.53 0.23
N GLN A 68 -0.90 -13.84 -0.81
CA GLN A 68 0.26 -13.05 -1.21
C GLN A 68 -0.13 -11.63 -1.63
N ALA A 69 -1.22 -11.49 -2.38
CA ALA A 69 -1.77 -10.17 -2.74
C ALA A 69 -2.05 -9.33 -1.49
N TRP A 70 -2.68 -9.92 -0.47
CA TRP A 70 -2.95 -9.23 0.79
C TRP A 70 -1.68 -8.93 1.60
N ARG A 71 -0.63 -9.76 1.51
CA ARG A 71 0.68 -9.44 2.09
C ARG A 71 1.27 -8.19 1.46
N PHE A 72 1.23 -8.06 0.13
CA PHE A 72 1.67 -6.86 -0.59
C PHE A 72 0.88 -5.63 -0.15
N ILE A 73 -0.46 -5.72 -0.19
CA ILE A 73 -1.36 -4.62 0.15
C ILE A 73 -1.17 -4.15 1.60
N ARG A 74 -0.94 -5.08 2.53
CA ARG A 74 -0.81 -4.79 3.97
C ARG A 74 0.61 -4.49 4.39
N ILE A 75 1.58 -4.59 3.49
CA ILE A 75 3.01 -4.40 3.78
C ILE A 75 3.44 -5.37 4.89
N ASN A 76 3.14 -6.65 4.69
CA ASN A 76 3.43 -7.72 5.65
C ASN A 76 4.14 -8.88 4.93
N PRO A 77 5.43 -8.72 4.59
CA PRO A 77 6.18 -9.69 3.79
C PRO A 77 6.31 -11.03 4.52
N LYS A 78 6.29 -12.12 3.75
CA LYS A 78 6.66 -13.44 4.25
C LYS A 78 8.15 -13.69 4.04
N VAL A 79 8.91 -13.68 5.13
CA VAL A 79 10.34 -14.03 5.16
C VAL A 79 10.45 -15.46 5.67
N ASP A 80 10.46 -16.43 4.74
CA ASP A 80 10.43 -17.86 5.06
C ASP A 80 11.76 -18.43 5.56
N ASP A 81 12.86 -17.76 5.24
CA ASP A 81 14.21 -18.18 5.57
C ASP A 81 14.87 -17.08 6.40
N LEU A 82 15.18 -17.40 7.65
CA LEU A 82 15.79 -16.47 8.62
C LEU A 82 17.28 -16.21 8.32
N THR A 83 17.87 -16.99 7.40
CA THR A 83 19.27 -16.81 6.99
C THR A 83 19.45 -15.80 5.86
N ILE A 84 18.35 -15.27 5.30
CA ILE A 84 18.47 -14.26 4.25
C ILE A 84 19.07 -12.96 4.81
N ASP A 85 20.09 -12.47 4.12
CA ASP A 85 20.79 -11.22 4.44
C ASP A 85 20.46 -10.09 3.45
N SER A 86 19.69 -10.40 2.39
CA SER A 86 19.32 -9.47 1.33
C SER A 86 17.85 -9.60 0.93
N VAL A 87 17.23 -8.45 0.62
CA VAL A 87 15.86 -8.37 0.10
C VAL A 87 15.69 -9.15 -1.20
N THR A 88 16.72 -9.24 -2.03
CA THR A 88 16.69 -9.93 -3.32
C THR A 88 16.60 -11.44 -3.18
N LEU A 89 16.82 -11.98 -1.99
CA LEU A 89 16.65 -13.41 -1.68
C LEU A 89 15.23 -13.70 -1.14
N CYS A 90 14.44 -12.68 -0.82
CA CYS A 90 13.07 -12.85 -0.36
C CYS A 90 12.12 -13.13 -1.54
N LYS A 91 11.45 -14.30 -1.52
CA LYS A 91 10.50 -14.69 -2.57
C LYS A 91 9.32 -13.71 -2.72
N ASP A 92 8.81 -13.19 -1.61
CA ASP A 92 7.72 -12.22 -1.63
C ASP A 92 8.17 -10.87 -2.24
N PHE A 93 9.44 -10.47 -2.03
CA PHE A 93 10.01 -9.29 -2.68
C PHE A 93 10.10 -9.48 -4.19
N LEU A 94 10.65 -10.60 -4.64
CA LEU A 94 10.77 -10.93 -6.06
C LEU A 94 9.40 -10.97 -6.74
N ALA A 95 8.42 -11.61 -6.12
CA ALA A 95 7.06 -11.68 -6.66
C ALA A 95 6.40 -10.30 -6.75
N PHE A 96 6.63 -9.39 -5.79
CA PHE A 96 6.11 -8.03 -5.88
C PHE A 96 6.87 -7.22 -6.96
N ASN A 97 8.18 -7.41 -7.09
CA ASN A 97 8.96 -6.79 -8.15
C ASN A 97 8.47 -7.22 -9.54
N ASP A 98 8.17 -8.51 -9.72
CA ASP A 98 7.63 -9.05 -10.98
C ASP A 98 6.26 -8.43 -11.30
N LEU A 99 5.38 -8.31 -10.30
CA LEU A 99 4.11 -7.60 -10.46
C LEU A 99 4.34 -6.14 -10.90
N LEU A 100 5.28 -5.44 -10.26
CA LEU A 100 5.57 -4.04 -10.59
C LEU A 100 6.09 -3.90 -12.03
N VAL A 101 7.01 -4.76 -12.45
CA VAL A 101 7.55 -4.80 -13.81
C VAL A 101 6.45 -5.11 -14.82
N GLN A 102 5.62 -6.12 -14.54
CA GLN A 102 4.49 -6.47 -15.41
C GLN A 102 3.54 -5.28 -15.58
N ARG A 103 3.15 -4.62 -14.48
CA ARG A 103 2.20 -3.49 -14.53
C ARG A 103 2.80 -2.26 -15.22
N ARG A 104 4.10 -2.02 -15.07
CA ARG A 104 4.81 -0.89 -15.69
C ARG A 104 5.06 -1.11 -17.19
N ASP A 105 5.64 -2.25 -17.55
CA ASP A 105 6.26 -2.44 -18.87
C ASP A 105 5.39 -3.26 -19.83
N ILE A 106 4.51 -4.11 -19.31
CA ILE A 106 3.71 -5.04 -20.12
C ILE A 106 2.27 -4.56 -20.22
N ASP A 107 1.60 -4.42 -19.08
CA ASP A 107 0.18 -4.03 -19.04
C ASP A 107 -0.02 -2.51 -19.18
N ASN A 108 1.05 -1.72 -19.00
CA ASN A 108 1.07 -0.26 -19.06
C ASN A 108 -0.06 0.40 -18.25
N CYS A 109 -0.03 0.19 -16.93
CA CYS A 109 -1.04 0.71 -16.03
C CYS A 109 -1.03 2.25 -15.94
N SER A 110 -2.09 2.83 -15.37
CA SER A 110 -2.15 4.29 -15.22
C SER A 110 -1.01 4.83 -14.36
N ALA A 111 -0.55 6.05 -14.64
CA ALA A 111 0.52 6.69 -13.85
C ALA A 111 0.19 6.76 -12.35
N ASP A 112 -1.09 6.92 -12.01
CA ASP A 112 -1.56 6.98 -10.63
C ASP A 112 -1.51 5.61 -9.92
N GLU A 113 -1.87 4.53 -10.63
CA GLU A 113 -1.70 3.16 -10.15
C GLU A 113 -0.22 2.82 -9.99
N LEU A 114 0.60 3.14 -10.99
CA LEU A 114 2.05 2.91 -10.95
C LEU A 114 2.70 3.62 -9.77
N GLY A 115 2.34 4.89 -9.54
CA GLY A 115 2.81 5.65 -8.38
C GLY A 115 2.50 4.94 -7.05
N LYS A 116 1.27 4.45 -6.88
CA LYS A 116 0.85 3.72 -5.68
C LYS A 116 1.55 2.37 -5.52
N LEU A 117 1.74 1.63 -6.62
CA LEU A 117 2.51 0.39 -6.62
C LEU A 117 3.96 0.63 -6.19
N CYS A 118 4.61 1.68 -6.71
CA CYS A 118 5.96 2.07 -6.30
C CYS A 118 6.03 2.43 -4.80
N MET A 119 5.03 3.14 -4.28
CA MET A 119 4.96 3.48 -2.84
C MET A 119 4.83 2.21 -1.97
N LEU A 120 3.94 1.28 -2.36
CA LEU A 120 3.81 0.01 -1.67
C LEU A 120 5.10 -0.80 -1.74
N PHE A 121 5.68 -0.95 -2.93
CA PHE A 121 6.90 -1.72 -3.16
C PHE A 121 8.06 -1.21 -2.30
N THR A 122 8.27 0.10 -2.26
CA THR A 122 9.31 0.73 -1.43
C THR A 122 9.07 0.48 0.06
N ALA A 123 7.82 0.60 0.52
CA ALA A 123 7.48 0.31 1.91
C ALA A 123 7.64 -1.18 2.24
N PHE A 124 7.34 -2.07 1.29
CA PHE A 124 7.49 -3.51 1.42
C PHE A 124 8.95 -3.92 1.54
N GLN A 125 9.82 -3.36 0.68
CA GLN A 125 11.27 -3.54 0.77
C GLN A 125 11.80 -3.15 2.15
N ARG A 126 11.43 -1.96 2.65
CA ARG A 126 11.85 -1.49 3.98
C ARG A 126 11.41 -2.42 5.11
N GLU A 127 10.22 -3.00 5.01
CA GLU A 127 9.75 -3.95 6.02
C GLU A 127 10.62 -5.22 6.02
N ILE A 128 10.96 -5.75 4.84
CA ILE A 128 11.88 -6.89 4.72
C ILE A 128 13.26 -6.55 5.30
N GLU A 129 13.82 -5.39 4.95
CA GLU A 129 15.10 -4.93 5.51
C GLU A 129 15.06 -4.84 7.04
N ASN A 130 13.93 -4.39 7.62
CA ASN A 130 13.74 -4.34 9.06
C ASN A 130 13.68 -5.74 9.69
N HIS A 131 13.09 -6.73 9.01
CA HIS A 131 13.12 -8.13 9.46
C HIS A 131 14.55 -8.67 9.45
N ILE A 132 15.29 -8.49 8.36
CA ILE A 132 16.68 -8.97 8.22
C ILE A 132 17.59 -8.36 9.30
N LYS A 133 17.48 -7.04 9.54
CA LYS A 133 18.29 -6.35 10.55
C LYS A 133 18.01 -6.83 11.98
N LYS A 134 16.77 -7.18 12.30
CA LYS A 134 16.40 -7.67 13.64
C LYS A 134 17.01 -9.03 13.96
N GLU A 135 17.16 -9.89 12.96
CA GLU A 135 17.77 -11.22 13.12
C GLU A 135 19.31 -11.16 13.17
N SER A 136 19.92 -10.02 12.80
CA SER A 136 21.37 -9.81 12.84
C SER A 136 21.89 -9.29 14.19
N ILE A 137 21.01 -9.14 15.19
CA ILE A 137 21.32 -8.67 16.56
C ILE A 137 21.08 -9.79 17.55
#